data_AF-A0A401GS69-F1
#
_entry.id   AF-A0A401GS69-F1
#
_cell.length_a   1.000
_cell.length_b   1.000
_cell.length_c   1.000
_cell.angle_alpha   90.00
_cell.angle_beta   90.00
_cell.angle_gamma   90.00
#
_symmetry.space_group_name_H-M   'P 1'
#
loop_
_entity.id
_entity.type
_entity.pdbx_description
1 polymer ?
#
loop_
_entity_poly.entity_id
_entity_poly.type
_entity_poly.pdbx_seq_one_letter_code
_entity_poly.pdbx_strand_id
1 'polypeptide(L)'
;MPTPECSLERWKAVPTTAEVLFSLRLPYKPPRSPVAAFIWRKRLWFETTFGLESAESWEKVLVLMVYLTPFVLLLVIIYSYLPTLVQFLQRRAVHHLTGHEPYAHATAKHVLTGWAAGNASGEL
;
A
#
# COMPACT_ATOMS: atom_id res chain seq x y z
N MET A 1 35.06 -21.94 -27.18
CA MET A 1 33.85 -22.72 -26.89
C MET A 1 32.65 -21.78 -26.97
N PRO A 2 31.62 -22.05 -27.78
CA PRO A 2 30.37 -21.30 -27.71
C PRO A 2 29.77 -21.50 -26.32
N THR A 3 29.51 -20.41 -25.61
CA THR A 3 28.85 -20.49 -24.32
C THR A 3 27.43 -21.08 -24.54
N PRO A 4 26.92 -21.91 -23.61
CA PRO A 4 25.62 -22.60 -23.78
C PRO A 4 24.41 -21.64 -23.88
N GLU A 5 24.67 -20.35 -23.76
CA GLU A 5 23.71 -19.23 -23.81
C GLU A 5 23.09 -19.06 -25.21
N CYS A 6 23.81 -19.42 -26.28
CA CYS A 6 23.36 -19.26 -27.67
C CYS A 6 23.03 -20.61 -28.33
N SER A 7 22.31 -21.48 -27.59
CA SER A 7 21.80 -22.75 -28.14
C SER A 7 20.37 -22.58 -28.67
N LEU A 8 20.10 -23.12 -29.86
CA LEU A 8 18.77 -23.12 -30.49
C LEU A 8 17.71 -23.76 -29.57
N GLU A 9 18.09 -24.81 -28.84
CA GLU A 9 17.23 -25.50 -27.87
C GLU A 9 16.78 -24.58 -26.74
N ARG A 10 17.70 -23.74 -26.23
CA ARG A 10 17.42 -22.75 -25.17
C ARG A 10 16.45 -21.68 -25.65
N TRP A 11 16.57 -21.25 -26.91
CA TRP A 11 15.66 -20.26 -27.48
C TRP A 11 14.24 -20.81 -27.68
N LYS A 12 14.11 -22.11 -27.99
CA LYS A 12 12.81 -22.78 -28.12
C LYS A 12 12.17 -23.16 -26.78
N ALA A 13 12.96 -23.26 -25.71
CA ALA A 13 12.47 -23.61 -24.39
C ALA A 13 11.43 -22.59 -23.87
N VAL A 14 10.32 -23.11 -23.36
CA VAL A 14 9.30 -22.32 -22.65
C VAL A 14 9.69 -22.32 -21.18
N PRO A 15 9.95 -21.16 -20.56
CA PRO A 15 10.40 -21.11 -19.18
C PRO A 15 9.29 -21.58 -18.25
N THR A 16 9.69 -22.35 -17.25
CA THR A 16 8.79 -22.82 -16.19
C THR A 16 8.49 -21.66 -15.22
N THR A 17 7.33 -21.69 -14.57
CA THR A 17 6.94 -20.65 -13.60
C THR A 17 7.95 -20.50 -12.45
N ALA A 18 8.50 -21.61 -11.97
CA ALA A 18 9.55 -21.62 -10.95
C ALA A 18 10.85 -20.96 -11.44
N GLU A 19 11.21 -21.15 -12.72
CA GLU A 19 12.36 -20.46 -13.30
C GLU A 19 12.11 -18.97 -13.31
N VAL A 20 10.93 -18.50 -13.74
CA VAL A 20 10.64 -17.06 -13.77
C VAL A 20 10.73 -16.39 -12.39
N LEU A 21 10.33 -17.10 -11.34
CA LEU A 21 10.34 -16.60 -9.96
C LEU A 21 11.72 -16.65 -9.31
N PHE A 22 12.45 -17.76 -9.49
CA PHE A 22 13.68 -18.03 -8.74
C PHE A 22 14.96 -17.97 -9.57
N SER A 23 14.87 -17.86 -10.90
CA SER A 23 16.07 -17.72 -11.74
C SER A 23 16.73 -16.37 -11.48
N LEU A 24 18.04 -16.35 -11.35
CA LEU A 24 18.78 -15.09 -11.27
C LEU A 24 18.81 -14.34 -12.62
N ARG A 25 18.67 -15.07 -13.73
CA ARG A 25 18.60 -14.53 -15.08
C ARG A 25 17.17 -14.55 -15.61
N LEU A 26 16.69 -13.43 -16.11
CA LEU A 26 15.36 -13.33 -16.69
C LEU A 26 15.29 -14.07 -18.03
N PRO A 27 14.35 -15.01 -18.22
CA PRO A 27 14.14 -15.62 -19.52
C PRO A 27 13.55 -14.60 -20.50
N TYR A 28 13.98 -14.64 -21.76
CA TYR A 28 13.54 -13.68 -22.78
C TYR A 28 12.07 -13.83 -23.19
N LYS A 29 11.49 -15.03 -23.02
CA LYS A 29 10.10 -15.33 -23.37
C LYS A 29 9.19 -15.29 -22.14
N PRO A 30 7.95 -14.78 -22.26
CA PRO A 30 6.98 -14.87 -21.19
C PRO A 30 6.55 -16.33 -20.95
N PRO A 31 6.32 -16.74 -19.69
CA PRO A 31 5.77 -18.05 -19.36
C PRO A 31 4.29 -18.14 -19.77
N ARG A 32 3.79 -19.37 -19.97
CA ARG A 32 2.40 -19.62 -20.41
C ARG A 32 1.34 -19.25 -19.35
N SER A 33 1.68 -19.30 -18.06
CA SER A 33 0.70 -19.00 -17.01
C SER A 33 0.48 -17.50 -16.86
N PRO A 34 -0.76 -17.01 -16.70
CA PRO A 34 -1.06 -15.58 -16.62
C PRO A 34 -0.41 -14.90 -15.41
N VAL A 35 -0.39 -15.58 -14.25
CA VAL A 35 0.24 -15.06 -13.02
C VAL A 35 1.74 -14.92 -13.20
N ALA A 36 2.43 -15.95 -13.70
CA ALA A 36 3.86 -15.85 -13.93
C ALA A 36 4.19 -14.85 -15.07
N ALA A 37 3.30 -14.66 -16.05
CA ALA A 37 3.50 -13.65 -17.10
C ALA A 37 3.41 -12.22 -16.53
N PHE A 38 2.52 -11.99 -15.56
CA PHE A 38 2.46 -10.72 -14.83
C PHE A 38 3.73 -10.48 -14.01
N ILE A 39 4.18 -11.47 -13.24
CA ILE A 39 5.42 -11.40 -12.46
C ILE A 39 6.62 -11.17 -13.37
N TRP A 40 6.72 -11.90 -14.47
CA TRP A 40 7.75 -11.74 -15.50
C TRP A 40 7.78 -10.32 -16.04
N ARG A 41 6.61 -9.73 -16.35
CA ARG A 41 6.52 -8.36 -16.86
C ARG A 41 6.98 -7.32 -15.83
N LYS A 42 6.60 -7.49 -14.56
CA LYS A 42 7.06 -6.61 -13.48
C LYS A 42 8.56 -6.72 -13.27
N ARG A 43 9.11 -7.93 -13.35
CA ARG A 43 10.54 -8.19 -13.27
C ARG A 43 11.31 -7.59 -14.44
N LEU A 44 10.83 -7.76 -15.68
CA LEU A 44 11.41 -7.14 -16.87
C LEU A 44 11.42 -5.61 -16.77
N TRP A 45 10.31 -5.01 -16.32
CA TRP A 45 10.24 -3.57 -16.10
C TRP A 45 11.23 -3.09 -15.05
N PHE A 46 11.38 -3.83 -13.94
CA PHE A 46 12.38 -3.53 -12.92
C PHE A 46 13.80 -3.66 -13.47
N GLU A 47 14.12 -4.75 -14.16
CA GLU A 47 15.46 -5.00 -14.72
C GLU A 47 15.86 -3.93 -15.75
N THR A 48 14.93 -3.50 -16.60
CA THR A 48 15.15 -2.43 -17.60
C THR A 48 15.26 -1.04 -16.95
N THR A 49 14.44 -0.72 -15.97
CA THR A 49 14.45 0.62 -15.32
C THR A 49 15.75 0.89 -14.57
N PHE A 50 16.33 -0.13 -13.93
CA PHE A 50 17.57 0.01 -13.18
C PHE A 50 18.83 -0.38 -13.98
N GLY A 51 18.69 -0.72 -15.27
CA GLY A 51 19.84 -1.13 -16.10
C GLY A 51 20.52 -2.41 -15.60
N LEU A 52 19.79 -3.28 -14.90
CA LEU A 52 20.32 -4.50 -14.28
C LEU A 52 20.72 -5.56 -15.32
N GLU A 53 20.50 -5.32 -16.61
CA GLU A 53 20.96 -6.21 -17.67
C GLU A 53 22.49 -6.30 -17.72
N SER A 54 23.19 -5.19 -17.45
CA SER A 54 24.66 -5.14 -17.42
C SER A 54 25.26 -5.39 -16.04
N ALA A 55 24.43 -5.38 -14.99
CA ALA A 55 24.88 -5.51 -13.62
C ALA A 55 25.30 -6.94 -13.29
N GLU A 56 26.35 -7.07 -12.47
CA GLU A 56 26.82 -8.37 -12.02
C GLU A 56 25.78 -9.04 -11.11
N SER A 57 25.87 -10.37 -11.00
CA SER A 57 24.91 -11.19 -10.24
C SER A 57 24.75 -10.73 -8.78
N TRP A 58 25.80 -10.20 -8.16
CA TRP A 58 25.76 -9.72 -6.77
C TRP A 58 25.18 -8.30 -6.65
N GLU A 59 25.40 -7.42 -7.63
CA GLU A 59 24.84 -6.06 -7.64
C GLU A 59 23.31 -6.11 -7.70
N LYS A 60 22.76 -7.08 -8.44
CA LYS A 60 21.31 -7.35 -8.49
C LYS A 60 20.74 -7.65 -7.10
N VAL A 61 21.47 -8.43 -6.29
CA VAL A 61 21.07 -8.76 -4.92
C VAL A 61 21.08 -7.51 -4.05
N LEU A 62 22.06 -6.62 -4.20
CA LEU A 62 22.10 -5.36 -3.46
C LEU A 62 20.93 -4.45 -3.81
N VAL A 63 20.61 -4.27 -5.09
CA VAL A 63 19.47 -3.46 -5.51
C VAL A 63 18.16 -4.03 -4.96
N LEU A 64 18.02 -5.37 -4.98
CA LEU A 64 16.87 -6.03 -4.37
C LEU A 64 16.78 -5.76 -2.87
N MET A 65 17.90 -5.82 -2.14
CA MET A 65 17.94 -5.50 -0.71
C MET A 65 17.58 -4.03 -0.43
N VAL A 66 18.10 -3.09 -1.23
CA VAL A 66 17.79 -1.66 -1.12
C VAL A 66 16.32 -1.38 -1.37
N TYR A 67 15.65 -2.15 -2.23
CA TYR A 67 14.21 -2.01 -2.47
C TYR A 67 13.36 -2.72 -1.41
N LEU A 68 13.70 -3.95 -1.05
CA LEU A 68 12.92 -4.76 -0.11
C LEU A 68 13.03 -4.25 1.34
N THR A 69 14.18 -3.72 1.75
CA THR A 69 14.39 -3.22 3.12
C THR A 69 13.40 -2.10 3.49
N PRO A 70 13.31 -0.98 2.75
CA PRO A 70 12.33 0.06 3.05
C PRO A 70 10.90 -0.41 2.83
N PHE A 71 10.65 -1.32 1.87
CA PHE A 71 9.32 -1.86 1.64
C PHE A 71 8.82 -2.69 2.84
N VAL A 72 9.65 -3.58 3.37
CA VAL A 72 9.32 -4.35 4.58
C VAL A 72 9.18 -3.44 5.78
N LEU A 73 10.08 -2.46 5.95
CA LEU A 73 9.98 -1.49 7.04
C LEU A 73 8.66 -0.70 6.97
N LEU A 74 8.25 -0.29 5.78
CA LEU A 74 6.97 0.38 5.55
C LEU A 74 5.80 -0.54 5.89
N LEU A 75 5.83 -1.82 5.49
CA LEU A 75 4.80 -2.78 5.88
C LEU A 75 4.72 -2.98 7.39
N VAL A 76 5.86 -3.04 8.07
CA VAL A 76 5.92 -3.11 9.54
C VAL A 76 5.31 -1.86 10.18
N ILE A 77 5.65 -0.67 9.67
CA ILE A 77 5.08 0.60 10.13
C ILE A 77 3.57 0.60 9.93
N ILE A 78 3.08 0.24 8.74
CA ILE A 78 1.65 0.16 8.46
C ILE A 78 0.99 -0.80 9.45
N TYR A 79 1.49 -2.03 9.57
CA TYR A 79 0.87 -3.04 10.41
C TYR A 79 0.84 -2.64 11.90
N SER A 80 1.89 -1.99 12.37
CA SER A 80 2.02 -1.59 13.77
C SER A 80 1.28 -0.28 14.09
N TYR A 81 1.23 0.66 13.14
CA TYR A 81 0.72 2.01 13.37
C TYR A 81 -0.74 2.21 12.93
N LEU A 82 -1.18 1.51 11.88
CA LEU A 82 -2.54 1.58 11.37
C LEU A 82 -3.62 1.26 12.43
N PRO A 83 -3.50 0.25 13.31
CA PRO A 83 -4.52 0.02 14.33
C PRO A 83 -4.65 1.21 15.29
N THR A 84 -3.53 1.80 15.70
CA THR A 84 -3.49 3.00 16.56
C THR A 84 -4.17 4.19 15.87
N LEU A 85 -3.91 4.38 14.58
CA LEU A 85 -4.51 5.43 13.77
C LEU A 85 -6.03 5.26 13.64
N VAL A 86 -6.49 4.03 13.41
CA VAL A 86 -7.92 3.70 13.32
C VAL A 86 -8.63 3.97 14.63
N GLN A 87 -8.07 3.55 15.76
CA GLN A 87 -8.66 3.82 17.09
C GLN A 87 -8.75 5.32 17.38
N PHE A 88 -7.73 6.08 17.01
CA PHE A 88 -7.72 7.53 17.16
C PHE A 88 -8.80 8.22 16.29
N LEU A 89 -8.90 7.83 15.02
CA LEU A 89 -9.92 8.32 14.10
C LEU A 89 -11.32 7.94 14.55
N GLN A 90 -11.52 6.72 15.06
CA GLN A 90 -12.81 6.28 15.61
C GLN A 90 -13.25 7.13 16.79
N ARG A 91 -12.36 7.41 17.75
CA ARG A 91 -12.68 8.27 18.90
C ARG A 91 -13.13 9.67 18.47
N ARG A 92 -12.44 10.25 17.48
CA ARG A 92 -12.81 11.55 16.91
C ARG A 92 -14.10 11.50 16.10
N ALA A 93 -14.28 10.48 15.27
CA ALA A 93 -15.48 10.28 14.47
C ALA A 93 -16.71 10.12 15.37
N VAL A 94 -16.61 9.35 16.47
CA VAL A 94 -17.69 9.23 17.47
C VAL A 94 -18.02 10.57 18.10
N HIS A 95 -17.03 11.39 18.44
CA HIS A 95 -17.28 12.73 18.99
C HIS A 95 -18.07 13.63 18.02
N HIS A 96 -17.71 13.63 16.73
CA HIS A 96 -18.41 14.42 15.72
C HIS A 96 -19.77 13.83 15.31
N LEU A 97 -19.89 12.50 15.25
CA LEU A 97 -21.12 11.81 14.84
C LEU A 97 -22.18 11.76 15.96
N THR A 98 -21.76 11.67 17.23
CA THR A 98 -22.69 11.58 18.38
C THR A 98 -23.26 12.95 18.76
N GLY A 99 -22.79 14.03 18.15
CA GLY A 99 -23.45 15.35 18.22
C GLY A 99 -23.62 15.89 19.63
N HIS A 100 -22.73 15.54 20.57
CA HIS A 100 -22.81 16.08 21.93
C HIS A 100 -22.18 17.47 21.96
N GLU A 101 -22.93 18.47 21.49
CA GLU A 101 -22.78 19.86 21.90
C GLU A 101 -23.72 20.10 23.11
N PRO A 102 -23.29 19.76 24.34
CA PRO A 102 -24.10 20.00 25.53
C PRO A 102 -24.37 21.49 25.75
N TYR A 103 -23.52 22.37 25.23
CA TYR A 103 -23.66 23.82 25.37
C TYR A 103 -24.76 24.40 24.49
N ALA A 104 -24.96 23.92 23.25
CA ALA A 104 -25.99 24.48 22.37
C ALA A 104 -27.40 24.15 22.88
N HIS A 105 -27.62 22.92 23.34
CA HIS A 105 -28.94 22.48 23.80
C HIS A 105 -29.30 22.99 25.19
N ALA A 106 -28.34 23.08 26.12
CA ALA A 106 -28.58 23.67 27.44
C ALA A 106 -28.82 25.18 27.36
N THR A 107 -28.04 25.89 26.53
CA THR A 107 -28.20 27.34 26.34
C THR A 107 -29.52 27.65 25.62
N ALA A 108 -29.90 26.89 24.60
CA ALA A 108 -31.20 27.07 23.93
C ALA A 108 -32.37 26.85 24.88
N LYS A 109 -32.30 25.84 25.76
CA LYS A 109 -33.34 25.60 26.77
C LYS A 109 -33.41 26.75 27.77
N HIS A 110 -32.28 27.23 28.28
CA HIS A 110 -32.25 28.36 29.22
C HIS A 110 -32.79 29.66 28.61
N VAL A 111 -32.42 29.97 27.36
CA VAL A 111 -32.92 31.14 26.63
C VAL A 111 -34.41 31.04 26.38
N LEU A 112 -34.92 29.88 25.96
CA LEU A 112 -36.35 29.65 25.76
C LEU A 112 -37.13 29.73 27.08
N THR A 113 -36.61 29.19 28.17
CA THR A 113 -37.25 29.29 29.49
C THR A 113 -37.26 30.73 30.02
N GLY A 114 -36.17 31.49 29.80
CA GLY A 114 -36.09 32.89 30.20
C GLY A 114 -37.03 33.78 29.39
N TRP A 115 -37.12 33.54 28.07
CA TRP A 115 -38.06 34.23 27.19
C TRP A 115 -39.53 33.92 27.54
N ALA A 116 -39.85 32.64 27.77
CA ALA A 116 -41.20 32.24 28.15
C ALA A 116 -41.60 32.78 29.53
N ALA A 117 -40.67 32.82 30.49
CA ALA A 117 -40.91 33.41 31.80
C ALA A 117 -41.15 34.92 31.71
N GLY A 118 -40.36 35.65 30.90
CA GLY A 118 -40.55 37.09 30.68
C GLY A 118 -41.87 37.44 29.99
N ASN A 119 -42.31 36.63 29.02
CA ASN A 119 -43.62 36.82 28.39
C ASN A 119 -44.79 36.45 29.31
N ALA A 120 -44.60 35.50 30.23
CA ALA A 120 -45.63 35.10 31.20
C ALA A 120 -45.77 36.09 32.37
N SER A 121 -44.71 36.85 32.70
CA SER A 121 -44.75 37.89 33.74
C SER A 121 -45.39 39.20 33.29
N GLY A 122 -45.72 39.37 32.00
CA GLY A 122 -46.65 40.38 31.54
C GLY A 122 -46.24 41.85 31.77
N GLU A 123 -44.95 42.18 31.67
CA GLU A 123 -44.52 43.58 31.64
C GLU A 123 -44.33 44.03 30.18
N LEU A 124 -45.36 44.73 29.67
CA LEU A 124 -45.29 45.65 28.53
C LEU A 124 -44.91 47.04 29.05
#